data_AF-A0A929SNI0-F1
#
_entry.id   AF-A0A929SNI0-F1
#
_cell.length_a   1.000
_cell.length_b   1.000
_cell.length_c   1.000
_cell.angle_alpha   90.00
_cell.angle_beta   90.00
_cell.angle_gamma   90.00
#
_symmetry.space_group_name_H-M   'P 1'
#
loop_
_entity.id
_entity.type
_entity.pdbx_description
1 polymer ?
#
loop_
_entity_poly.entity_id
_entity_poly.type
_entity_poly.pdbx_seq_one_letter_code
_entity_poly.pdbx_strand_id
1 'polypeptide(L)'
;MKEKDSKILVHFDTNDTSIYQLKGDSISLIEKERVYFNETLINDELFKKIDYVIEKIKKIVESVNNESVRLYATGVFQEFSEEEQMQLIIHVFVNSGLSFNIIKHDLEQFYIEKGLEKSDEKNIIKGIVQQEFRKVVICGSFQQNMKEIGNIIEILNKRNIQVLSPWTMDIVPESLGTDFILLEGQELVNERDAWRHKYDHMNKFKKADAIIICNPDGRIGKGTMFEFGFMVAHSKRIIFTNEPNNISIPFPYEIGLNFM
;
A
#
# COMPACT_ATOMS: atom_id res chain seq x y z
N MET A 1 18.56 20.97 -7.58
CA MET A 1 17.40 20.50 -6.78
C MET A 1 16.86 19.27 -7.49
N LYS A 2 17.06 18.06 -6.95
CA LYS A 2 16.53 16.82 -7.55
C LYS A 2 15.01 16.78 -7.36
N GLU A 3 14.25 16.50 -8.41
CA GLU A 3 12.79 16.26 -8.35
C GLU A 3 12.54 15.03 -7.46
N LYS A 4 12.37 15.25 -6.15
CA LYS A 4 11.98 14.20 -5.19
C LYS A 4 10.49 13.80 -5.31
N ASP A 5 9.72 14.50 -6.14
CA ASP A 5 8.26 14.39 -6.21
C ASP A 5 7.76 13.64 -7.47
N SER A 6 8.64 12.93 -8.17
CA SER A 6 8.28 12.15 -9.36
C SER A 6 8.19 10.65 -9.03
N LYS A 7 7.04 10.03 -9.29
CA LYS A 7 6.84 8.59 -9.22
C LYS A 7 6.45 8.01 -10.57
N ILE A 8 6.82 6.77 -10.83
CA ILE A 8 6.33 5.98 -11.97
C ILE A 8 5.23 5.05 -11.48
N LEU A 9 4.07 5.17 -12.11
CA LEU A 9 2.93 4.30 -11.85
C LEU A 9 2.77 3.38 -13.06
N VAL A 10 2.76 2.07 -12.83
CA VAL A 10 2.60 1.06 -13.88
C VAL A 10 1.32 0.30 -13.65
N HIS A 11 0.51 0.23 -14.70
CA HIS A 11 -0.72 -0.55 -14.73
C HIS A 11 -0.56 -1.73 -15.68
N PHE A 12 -0.65 -2.93 -15.12
CA PHE A 12 -0.78 -4.18 -15.84
C PHE A 12 -2.26 -4.53 -15.97
N ASP A 13 -2.78 -4.56 -17.20
CA ASP A 13 -4.09 -5.10 -17.54
C ASP A 13 -3.88 -6.32 -18.44
N THR A 14 -4.94 -7.09 -18.67
CA THR A 14 -4.95 -8.33 -19.47
C THR A 14 -4.27 -8.20 -20.83
N ASN A 15 -4.46 -7.07 -21.53
CA ASN A 15 -4.00 -6.91 -22.92
C ASN A 15 -2.99 -5.77 -23.11
N ASP A 16 -2.88 -4.89 -22.13
CA ASP A 16 -2.11 -3.67 -22.23
C ASP A 16 -1.34 -3.44 -20.93
N THR A 17 -0.15 -2.87 -21.05
CA THR A 17 0.59 -2.28 -19.94
C THR A 17 0.74 -0.79 -20.20
N SER A 18 0.42 0.02 -19.20
CA SER A 18 0.52 1.48 -19.27
C SER A 18 1.47 2.01 -18.20
N ILE A 19 2.41 2.86 -18.59
CA ILE A 19 3.42 3.46 -17.73
C ILE A 19 3.15 4.97 -17.68
N TYR A 20 2.97 5.49 -16.46
CA TYR A 20 2.67 6.89 -16.20
C TYR A 20 3.76 7.53 -15.33
N GLN A 21 3.98 8.83 -15.53
CA GLN A 21 4.70 9.67 -14.59
C GLN A 21 3.70 10.46 -13.75
N LEU A 22 3.86 10.39 -12.44
CA LEU A 22 3.19 11.25 -11.47
C LEU A 22 4.20 12.31 -11.00
N LYS A 23 3.86 13.59 -11.14
CA LYS A 23 4.61 14.73 -10.59
C LYS A 23 3.64 15.62 -9.80
N GLY A 24 3.76 15.61 -8.47
CA GLY A 24 2.75 16.20 -7.59
C GLY A 24 1.39 15.53 -7.84
N ASP A 25 0.33 16.30 -8.07
CA ASP A 25 -1.00 15.76 -8.43
C ASP A 25 -1.19 15.59 -9.97
N SER A 26 -0.17 15.87 -10.79
CA SER A 26 -0.26 15.78 -12.26
C SER A 26 0.24 14.44 -12.78
N ILE A 27 -0.53 13.82 -13.65
CA ILE A 27 -0.21 12.54 -14.27
C ILE A 27 -0.08 12.66 -15.79
N SER A 28 0.96 12.03 -16.36
CA SER A 28 1.17 11.93 -17.82
C SER A 28 1.50 10.50 -18.23
N LEU A 29 0.87 10.01 -19.29
CA LEU A 29 1.22 8.73 -19.91
C LEU A 29 2.60 8.86 -20.58
N ILE A 30 3.54 7.98 -20.22
CA ILE A 30 4.86 7.88 -20.87
C ILE A 30 4.76 6.91 -22.04
N GLU A 31 4.29 5.70 -21.77
CA GLU A 31 4.26 4.60 -22.73
C GLU A 31 3.02 3.74 -22.48
N LYS A 32 2.39 3.28 -23.55
CA LYS A 32 1.39 2.21 -23.52
C LYS A 32 1.79 1.14 -24.52
N GLU A 33 1.91 -0.09 -24.05
CA GLU A 33 2.32 -1.24 -24.85
C GLU A 33 1.27 -2.34 -24.77
N ARG A 34 1.08 -3.06 -25.87
CA ARG A 34 0.29 -4.28 -25.89
C ARG A 34 1.12 -5.45 -25.40
N VAL A 35 0.82 -5.90 -24.20
CA VAL A 35 1.37 -7.13 -23.61
C VAL A 35 0.19 -8.00 -23.22
N TYR A 36 0.02 -9.12 -23.91
CA TYR A 36 -1.09 -10.03 -23.65
C TYR A 36 -0.74 -10.98 -22.52
N PHE A 37 -1.34 -10.75 -21.36
CA PHE A 37 -1.35 -11.65 -20.21
C PHE A 37 -2.62 -12.51 -20.30
N ASN A 38 -2.61 -13.48 -21.22
CA ASN A 38 -3.73 -14.38 -21.47
C ASN A 38 -3.50 -15.78 -20.88
N GLU A 39 -2.49 -15.91 -20.03
CA GLU A 39 -2.20 -17.13 -19.30
C GLU A 39 -3.30 -17.44 -18.29
N THR A 40 -3.75 -18.69 -18.30
CA THR A 40 -4.78 -19.18 -17.38
C THR A 40 -4.22 -19.69 -16.06
N LEU A 41 -2.89 -19.75 -15.93
CA LEU A 41 -2.13 -20.24 -14.78
C LEU A 41 -0.83 -19.44 -14.66
N ILE A 42 -0.25 -19.41 -13.46
CA ILE A 42 1.08 -18.84 -13.25
C ILE A 42 2.14 -19.76 -13.86
N ASN A 43 2.89 -19.23 -14.82
CA ASN A 43 3.93 -19.98 -15.53
C ASN A 43 5.11 -19.07 -15.92
N ASP A 44 6.16 -19.69 -16.45
CA ASP A 44 7.38 -18.99 -16.87
C ASP A 44 7.14 -17.94 -17.98
N GLU A 45 6.11 -18.11 -18.81
CA GLU A 45 5.79 -17.12 -19.86
C GLU A 45 5.24 -15.84 -19.24
N LEU A 46 4.28 -15.97 -18.31
CA LEU A 46 3.70 -14.86 -17.57
C LEU A 46 4.78 -14.09 -16.80
N PHE A 47 5.68 -14.81 -16.11
CA PHE A 47 6.82 -14.21 -15.42
C PHE A 47 7.73 -13.42 -16.36
N LYS A 48 8.11 -14.00 -17.51
CA LYS A 48 8.96 -13.30 -18.50
C LYS A 48 8.31 -12.03 -19.04
N LYS A 49 6.98 -12.02 -19.23
CA LYS A 49 6.25 -10.83 -19.68
C LYS A 49 6.29 -9.72 -18.63
N ILE A 50 6.12 -10.06 -17.35
CA ILE A 50 6.23 -9.08 -16.25
C ILE A 50 7.67 -8.57 -16.13
N ASP A 51 8.66 -9.47 -16.16
CA ASP A 51 10.08 -9.10 -16.07
C ASP A 51 10.50 -8.19 -17.23
N TYR A 52 10.00 -8.45 -18.44
CA TYR A 52 10.22 -7.59 -19.60
C TYR A 52 9.74 -6.15 -19.36
N VAL A 53 8.55 -5.98 -18.78
CA VAL A 53 8.04 -4.64 -18.43
C VAL A 53 8.93 -4.00 -17.35
N ILE A 54 9.34 -4.74 -16.33
CA ILE A 54 10.19 -4.22 -15.26
C ILE A 54 11.55 -3.75 -15.80
N GLU A 55 12.16 -4.51 -16.73
CA GLU A 55 13.40 -4.12 -17.41
C GLU A 55 13.23 -2.84 -18.25
N LYS A 56 12.04 -2.58 -18.79
CA LYS A 56 11.74 -1.29 -19.43
C LYS A 56 11.70 -0.15 -18.43
N ILE A 57 11.09 -0.34 -17.26
CA ILE A 57 11.04 0.69 -16.21
C ILE A 57 12.46 1.12 -15.81
N LYS A 58 13.42 0.18 -15.74
CA LYS A 58 14.84 0.46 -15.46
C LYS A 58 15.49 1.42 -16.45
N LYS A 59 14.94 1.59 -17.66
CA LYS A 59 15.42 2.55 -18.66
C LYS A 59 14.80 3.95 -18.49
N ILE A 60 13.71 4.06 -17.73
CA ILE A 60 12.95 5.28 -17.49
C ILE A 60 13.41 5.98 -16.21
N VAL A 61 13.75 5.22 -15.16
CA VAL A 61 14.15 5.74 -13.84
C VAL A 61 15.60 5.43 -13.50
N GLU A 62 16.27 6.35 -12.79
CA GLU A 62 17.65 6.15 -12.30
C GLU A 62 17.76 4.98 -11.31
N SER A 63 16.72 4.79 -10.48
CA SER A 63 16.66 3.72 -9.48
C SER A 63 15.24 3.16 -9.41
N VAL A 64 15.12 1.85 -9.64
CA VAL A 64 13.88 1.10 -9.49
C VAL A 64 13.77 0.63 -8.05
N ASN A 65 12.87 1.24 -7.29
CA ASN A 65 12.62 0.89 -5.89
C ASN A 65 11.18 1.26 -5.48
N ASN A 66 10.81 0.87 -4.26
CA ASN A 66 9.49 1.09 -3.68
C ASN A 66 9.22 2.53 -3.23
N GLU A 67 10.11 3.49 -3.45
CA GLU A 67 9.84 4.93 -3.29
C GLU A 67 9.43 5.54 -4.63
N SER A 68 10.12 5.15 -5.71
CA SER A 68 9.98 5.75 -7.04
C SER A 68 9.00 5.04 -7.97
N VAL A 69 8.71 3.75 -7.75
CA VAL A 69 7.86 2.93 -8.64
C VAL A 69 6.68 2.31 -7.89
N ARG A 70 5.52 2.28 -8.52
CA ARG A 70 4.31 1.58 -8.05
C ARG A 70 3.76 0.69 -9.15
N LEU A 71 3.53 -0.58 -8.83
CA LEU A 71 2.94 -1.54 -9.75
C LEU A 71 1.51 -1.86 -9.31
N TYR A 72 0.57 -1.77 -10.26
CA TYR A 72 -0.83 -2.07 -10.08
C TYR A 72 -1.28 -3.07 -11.15
N ALA A 73 -2.07 -4.06 -10.78
CA ALA A 73 -2.55 -5.09 -11.68
C ALA A 73 -4.06 -5.30 -11.56
N THR A 74 -4.75 -5.44 -12.70
CA THR A 74 -6.19 -5.75 -12.84
C THR A 74 -6.43 -6.77 -13.96
N GLY A 75 -7.68 -7.10 -14.28
CA GLY A 75 -7.99 -8.05 -15.35
C GLY A 75 -7.60 -9.47 -14.97
N VAL A 76 -6.88 -10.20 -15.83
CA VAL A 76 -6.48 -11.61 -15.60
C VAL A 76 -5.86 -11.85 -14.22
N PHE A 77 -5.10 -10.87 -13.70
CA PHE A 77 -4.41 -10.98 -12.42
C PHE A 77 -5.37 -11.12 -11.22
N GLN A 78 -6.60 -10.61 -11.36
CA GLN A 78 -7.65 -10.71 -10.34
C GLN A 78 -8.33 -12.07 -10.32
N GLU A 79 -8.24 -12.82 -11.43
CA GLU A 79 -8.92 -14.11 -11.61
C GLU A 79 -8.09 -15.29 -11.07
N PHE A 80 -6.80 -15.08 -10.85
CA PHE A 80 -5.93 -16.05 -10.19
C PHE A 80 -6.37 -16.30 -8.75
N SER A 81 -6.17 -17.53 -8.28
CA SER A 81 -6.37 -17.89 -6.87
C SER A 81 -5.43 -17.10 -5.94
N GLU A 82 -5.75 -17.02 -4.65
CA GLU A 82 -4.91 -16.31 -3.66
C GLU A 82 -3.46 -16.86 -3.63
N GLU A 83 -3.28 -18.16 -3.83
CA GLU A 83 -1.97 -18.80 -3.90
C GLU A 83 -1.18 -18.36 -5.15
N GLU A 84 -1.83 -18.36 -6.31
CA GLU A 84 -1.24 -17.93 -7.58
C GLU A 84 -0.89 -16.43 -7.56
N GLN A 85 -1.78 -15.60 -7.02
CA GLN A 85 -1.49 -14.17 -6.79
C GLN A 85 -0.27 -13.99 -5.89
N MET A 86 -0.14 -14.81 -4.83
CA MET A 86 1.03 -14.77 -3.95
C MET A 86 2.30 -15.20 -4.69
N GLN A 87 2.26 -16.22 -5.56
CA GLN A 87 3.41 -16.62 -6.38
C GLN A 87 3.89 -15.49 -7.30
N LEU A 88 2.96 -14.76 -7.93
CA LEU A 88 3.28 -13.56 -8.71
C LEU A 88 3.96 -12.47 -7.88
N ILE A 89 3.37 -12.15 -6.73
CA ILE A 89 3.91 -11.14 -5.82
C ILE A 89 5.32 -11.52 -5.37
N ILE A 90 5.55 -12.78 -5.02
CA ILE A 90 6.86 -13.31 -4.63
C ILE A 90 7.85 -13.17 -5.79
N HIS A 91 7.49 -13.60 -7.01
CA HIS A 91 8.38 -13.50 -8.17
C HIS A 91 8.80 -12.06 -8.43
N VAL A 92 7.84 -11.13 -8.49
CA VAL A 92 8.12 -9.71 -8.73
C VAL A 92 9.01 -9.14 -7.62
N PHE A 93 8.69 -9.41 -6.35
CA PHE A 93 9.46 -8.90 -5.23
C PHE A 93 10.89 -9.45 -5.20
N VAL A 94 11.08 -10.76 -5.43
CA VAL A 94 12.41 -11.38 -5.41
C VAL A 94 13.29 -10.85 -6.56
N ASN A 95 12.73 -10.66 -7.75
CA ASN A 95 13.52 -10.28 -8.93
C ASN A 95 13.72 -8.76 -9.09
N SER A 96 12.85 -7.94 -8.51
CA SER A 96 12.88 -6.48 -8.68
C SER A 96 12.92 -5.68 -7.39
N GLY A 97 12.62 -6.30 -6.26
CA GLY A 97 12.39 -5.62 -4.98
C GLY A 97 11.04 -4.89 -4.91
N LEU A 98 10.26 -4.80 -5.99
CA LEU A 98 9.03 -4.00 -6.04
C LEU A 98 7.83 -4.73 -5.42
N SER A 99 6.92 -3.94 -4.83
CA SER A 99 5.58 -4.41 -4.46
C SER A 99 4.67 -4.50 -5.69
N PHE A 100 3.96 -5.63 -5.85
CA PHE A 100 3.02 -5.88 -6.93
C PHE A 100 1.58 -5.87 -6.42
N ASN A 101 0.84 -4.77 -6.64
CA ASN A 101 -0.49 -4.60 -6.08
C ASN A 101 -1.57 -5.10 -7.04
N ILE A 102 -2.08 -6.31 -6.80
CA ILE A 102 -3.26 -6.83 -7.49
C ILE A 102 -4.50 -6.17 -6.86
N ILE A 103 -5.16 -5.31 -7.63
CA ILE A 103 -6.31 -4.51 -7.17
C ILE A 103 -7.55 -5.40 -7.21
N LYS A 104 -8.35 -5.44 -6.14
CA LYS A 104 -9.62 -6.19 -6.15
C LYS A 104 -10.69 -5.50 -7.01
N HIS A 105 -11.59 -6.29 -7.60
CA HIS A 105 -12.69 -5.81 -8.45
C HIS A 105 -13.47 -4.62 -7.88
N ASP A 106 -13.80 -4.64 -6.59
CA ASP A 106 -14.56 -3.56 -5.95
C ASP A 106 -13.76 -2.25 -5.85
N LEU A 107 -12.44 -2.36 -5.68
CA LEU A 107 -11.53 -1.22 -5.58
C LEU A 107 -11.16 -0.68 -6.97
N GLU A 108 -11.04 -1.56 -7.97
CA GLU A 108 -10.90 -1.15 -9.36
C GLU A 108 -12.09 -0.32 -9.81
N GLN A 109 -13.32 -0.77 -9.55
CA GLN A 109 -14.50 -0.01 -9.93
C GLN A 109 -14.55 1.36 -9.24
N PHE A 110 -14.17 1.42 -7.97
CA PHE A 110 -14.01 2.70 -7.28
C PHE A 110 -13.01 3.63 -8.00
N TYR A 111 -11.86 3.13 -8.46
CA TYR A 111 -10.91 3.95 -9.21
C TYR A 111 -11.44 4.36 -10.58
N ILE A 112 -12.18 3.50 -11.29
CA ILE A 112 -12.83 3.87 -12.56
C ILE A 112 -13.80 5.04 -12.33
N GLU A 113 -14.67 4.96 -11.31
CA GLU A 113 -15.60 6.03 -10.96
C GLU A 113 -14.86 7.33 -10.63
N LYS A 114 -13.82 7.27 -9.82
CA LYS A 114 -12.99 8.45 -9.47
C LYS A 114 -12.27 9.05 -10.67
N GLY A 115 -11.81 8.22 -11.60
CA GLY A 115 -11.21 8.67 -12.86
C GLY A 115 -12.21 9.42 -13.74
N LEU A 116 -13.46 8.92 -13.80
CA LEU A 116 -14.52 9.50 -14.62
C LEU A 116 -15.03 10.86 -14.11
N GLU A 117 -14.94 11.13 -12.81
CA GLU A 117 -15.31 12.45 -12.22
C GLU A 117 -14.52 13.63 -12.81
N LYS A 118 -13.33 13.38 -13.37
CA LYS A 118 -12.41 14.42 -13.90
C LYS A 118 -12.06 14.27 -15.38
N SER A 119 -12.51 13.20 -16.04
CA SER A 119 -12.08 12.83 -17.40
C SER A 119 -13.09 11.87 -18.03
N ASP A 120 -13.43 12.06 -19.31
CA ASP A 120 -14.37 11.15 -20.01
C ASP A 120 -13.77 9.77 -20.32
N GLU A 121 -12.48 9.58 -20.07
CA GLU A 121 -11.78 8.31 -20.27
C GLU A 121 -11.73 7.46 -19.00
N LYS A 122 -12.11 6.18 -19.15
CA LYS A 122 -11.89 5.15 -18.12
C LYS A 122 -10.39 4.90 -17.94
N ASN A 123 -9.82 5.39 -16.85
CA ASN A 123 -8.42 5.21 -16.53
C ASN A 123 -8.26 5.05 -15.01
N ILE A 124 -7.92 3.84 -14.58
CA ILE A 124 -7.81 3.54 -13.14
C ILE A 124 -6.70 4.33 -12.48
N ILE A 125 -5.61 4.65 -13.19
CA ILE A 125 -4.47 5.35 -12.61
C ILE A 125 -4.85 6.81 -12.32
N LYS A 126 -5.66 7.45 -13.19
CA LYS A 126 -6.26 8.76 -12.89
C LYS A 126 -7.10 8.70 -11.60
N GLY A 127 -7.89 7.63 -11.43
CA GLY A 127 -8.67 7.38 -10.22
C GLY A 127 -7.81 7.20 -8.96
N ILE A 128 -6.73 6.42 -9.06
CA ILE A 128 -5.76 6.19 -7.98
C ILE A 128 -5.09 7.50 -7.55
N VAL A 129 -4.67 8.34 -8.51
CA VAL A 129 -4.08 9.65 -8.20
C VAL A 129 -5.11 10.58 -7.54
N GLN A 130 -6.36 10.53 -8.00
CA GLN A 130 -7.45 11.35 -7.47
C GLN A 130 -7.81 10.97 -6.03
N GLN A 131 -7.98 9.68 -5.75
CA GLN A 131 -8.25 9.18 -4.41
C GLN A 131 -7.75 7.73 -4.31
N GLU A 132 -6.54 7.59 -3.77
CA GLU A 132 -5.86 6.30 -3.70
C GLU A 132 -6.53 5.30 -2.75
N PHE A 133 -7.25 5.78 -1.74
CA PHE A 133 -7.87 4.92 -0.74
C PHE A 133 -9.28 5.38 -0.39
N ARG A 134 -10.15 4.42 -0.08
CA ARG A 134 -11.44 4.68 0.59
C ARG A 134 -11.23 4.68 2.10
N LYS A 135 -10.45 3.71 2.58
CA LYS A 135 -10.24 3.45 4.01
C LYS A 135 -8.87 2.85 4.29
N VAL A 136 -8.22 3.34 5.34
CA VAL A 136 -6.88 2.88 5.74
C VAL A 136 -6.81 2.60 7.24
N VAL A 137 -5.77 1.87 7.63
CA VAL A 137 -5.33 1.78 9.02
C VAL A 137 -3.93 2.39 9.11
N ILE A 138 -3.69 3.20 10.12
CA ILE A 138 -2.38 3.74 10.46
C ILE A 138 -1.85 2.96 11.67
N CYS A 139 -0.70 2.34 11.51
CA CYS A 139 0.08 1.73 12.58
C CYS A 139 1.29 2.62 12.88
N GLY A 140 1.72 2.66 14.14
CA GLY A 140 2.87 3.44 14.57
C GLY A 140 2.95 3.47 16.09
N SER A 141 4.04 3.96 16.64
CA SER A 141 4.16 4.14 18.08
C SER A 141 3.34 5.34 18.53
N PHE A 142 2.17 5.12 19.14
CA PHE A 142 1.36 6.21 19.70
C PHE A 142 2.08 6.99 20.80
N GLN A 143 3.07 6.40 21.47
CA GLN A 143 3.87 7.11 22.48
C GLN A 143 4.88 8.07 21.86
N GLN A 144 5.44 7.73 20.70
CA GLN A 144 6.57 8.44 20.11
C GLN A 144 6.15 9.33 18.94
N ASN A 145 5.16 8.91 18.16
CA ASN A 145 4.86 9.44 16.83
C ASN A 145 3.45 10.03 16.75
N MET A 146 2.86 10.41 17.88
CA MET A 146 1.44 10.81 17.94
C MET A 146 1.15 12.03 17.06
N LYS A 147 2.09 12.97 17.01
CA LYS A 147 1.97 14.18 16.19
C LYS A 147 2.02 13.84 14.70
N GLU A 148 2.95 12.99 14.30
CA GLU A 148 3.12 12.55 12.92
C GLU A 148 1.91 11.75 12.45
N ILE A 149 1.39 10.84 13.29
CA ILE A 149 0.15 10.11 13.04
C ILE A 149 -1.02 11.09 12.85
N GLY A 150 -1.15 12.09 13.72
CA GLY A 150 -2.19 13.12 13.62
C GLY A 150 -2.13 13.90 12.31
N ASN A 151 -0.93 14.31 11.89
CA ASN A 151 -0.73 15.00 10.61
C ASN A 151 -1.17 14.13 9.42
N ILE A 152 -0.85 12.84 9.44
CA ILE A 152 -1.28 11.90 8.38
C ILE A 152 -2.81 11.77 8.37
N ILE A 153 -3.45 11.65 9.54
CA ILE A 153 -4.92 11.59 9.66
C ILE A 153 -5.57 12.83 9.07
N GLU A 154 -5.05 14.02 9.36
CA GLU A 154 -5.58 15.27 8.79
C GLU A 154 -5.48 15.30 7.26
N ILE A 155 -4.36 14.87 6.69
CA ILE A 155 -4.16 14.79 5.23
C ILE A 155 -5.15 13.80 4.61
N LEU A 156 -5.32 12.63 5.21
CA LEU A 156 -6.25 11.60 4.73
C LEU A 156 -7.70 12.07 4.81
N ASN A 157 -8.11 12.71 5.91
CA ASN A 157 -9.46 13.26 6.07
C ASN A 157 -9.76 14.35 5.03
N LYS A 158 -8.80 15.25 4.75
CA LYS A 158 -8.94 16.27 3.69
C LYS A 158 -9.14 15.66 2.29
N ARG A 159 -8.67 14.43 2.09
CA ARG A 159 -8.82 13.66 0.84
C ARG A 159 -10.02 12.69 0.88
N ASN A 160 -10.92 12.83 1.85
CA ASN A 160 -12.09 11.97 2.06
C ASN A 160 -11.74 10.48 2.25
N ILE A 161 -10.62 10.21 2.92
CA ILE A 161 -10.14 8.85 3.21
C ILE A 161 -10.43 8.55 4.68
N GLN A 162 -11.18 7.47 4.94
CA GLN A 162 -11.54 7.08 6.30
C GLN A 162 -10.36 6.38 7.01
N VAL A 163 -10.00 6.84 8.20
CA VAL A 163 -9.05 6.14 9.07
C VAL A 163 -9.82 5.21 10.01
N LEU A 164 -9.63 3.90 9.88
CA LEU A 164 -10.30 2.89 10.71
C LEU A 164 -9.60 2.70 12.06
N SER A 165 -8.30 2.94 12.10
CA SER A 165 -7.48 2.91 13.32
C SER A 165 -6.24 3.79 13.12
N PRO A 166 -5.81 4.57 14.12
CA PRO A 166 -6.58 4.88 15.34
C PRO A 166 -7.88 5.64 15.00
N TRP A 167 -8.94 5.49 15.82
CA TRP A 167 -10.20 6.23 15.65
C TRP A 167 -10.28 7.51 16.50
N THR A 168 -9.37 7.63 17.46
CA THR A 168 -9.17 8.79 18.32
C THR A 168 -7.66 8.96 18.56
N MET A 169 -7.26 10.20 18.85
CA MET A 169 -5.89 10.53 19.24
C MET A 169 -5.74 10.65 20.77
N ASP A 170 -6.82 10.46 21.51
CA ASP A 170 -6.80 10.55 22.95
C ASP A 170 -6.32 9.21 23.55
N ILE A 171 -5.26 9.28 24.35
CA ILE A 171 -4.67 8.14 25.04
C ILE A 171 -5.19 8.11 26.47
N VAL A 172 -5.53 6.92 26.96
CA VAL A 172 -5.84 6.68 28.38
C VAL A 172 -4.56 6.92 29.20
N PRO A 173 -4.51 7.96 30.07
CA PRO A 173 -3.27 8.38 30.73
C PRO A 173 -2.55 7.28 31.51
N GLU A 174 -3.32 6.36 32.10
CA GLU A 174 -2.82 5.23 32.88
C GLU A 174 -2.02 4.23 32.04
N SER A 175 -2.23 4.21 30.72
CA SER A 175 -1.50 3.33 29.80
C SER A 175 -0.16 3.92 29.32
N LEU A 176 0.12 5.20 29.57
CA LEU A 176 1.36 5.84 29.14
C LEU A 176 2.59 5.17 29.75
N GLY A 177 3.59 4.89 28.90
CA GLY A 177 4.83 4.21 29.32
C GLY A 177 4.71 2.69 29.46
N THR A 178 3.53 2.10 29.22
CA THR A 178 3.36 0.64 29.17
C THR A 178 3.69 0.08 27.78
N ASP A 179 3.81 -1.24 27.64
CA ASP A 179 3.98 -1.87 26.32
C ASP A 179 2.70 -1.83 25.46
N PHE A 180 1.54 -1.54 26.06
CA PHE A 180 0.24 -1.53 25.38
C PHE A 180 -0.55 -0.26 25.68
N ILE A 181 -0.49 0.70 24.75
CA ILE A 181 -1.28 1.93 24.83
C ILE A 181 -2.76 1.65 24.58
N LEU A 182 -3.59 2.21 25.46
CA LEU A 182 -5.04 2.27 25.30
C LEU A 182 -5.44 3.63 24.76
N LEU A 183 -6.32 3.62 23.76
CA LEU A 183 -7.00 4.80 23.26
C LEU A 183 -8.31 5.02 24.02
N GLU A 184 -8.82 6.25 24.02
CA GLU A 184 -10.09 6.58 24.66
C GLU A 184 -11.22 5.64 24.20
N GLY A 185 -11.99 5.15 25.18
CA GLY A 185 -13.01 4.13 24.99
C GLY A 185 -12.50 2.68 25.09
N GLN A 186 -11.21 2.46 25.32
CA GLN A 186 -10.66 1.14 25.64
C GLN A 186 -10.40 0.99 27.13
N GLU A 187 -10.76 -0.18 27.67
CA GLU A 187 -10.43 -0.62 29.01
C GLU A 187 -9.86 -2.04 28.96
N LEU A 188 -9.05 -2.41 29.95
CA LEU A 188 -8.56 -3.77 30.13
C LEU A 188 -9.29 -4.42 31.29
N VAL A 189 -9.91 -5.58 31.05
CA VAL A 189 -10.42 -6.43 32.14
C VAL A 189 -9.27 -7.00 32.97
N ASN A 190 -8.17 -7.36 32.30
CA ASN A 190 -6.89 -7.78 32.84
C ASN A 190 -5.84 -7.72 31.72
N GLU A 191 -4.57 -7.99 32.04
CA GLU A 191 -3.46 -7.90 31.06
C GLU A 191 -3.67 -8.77 29.81
N ARG A 192 -4.33 -9.94 29.92
CA ARG A 192 -4.58 -10.82 28.77
C ARG A 192 -5.59 -10.23 27.79
N ASP A 193 -6.41 -9.27 28.22
CA ASP A 193 -7.40 -8.61 27.37
C ASP A 193 -6.74 -7.72 26.29
N ALA A 194 -5.46 -7.38 26.45
CA ALA A 194 -4.67 -6.76 25.40
C ALA A 194 -4.66 -7.61 24.10
N TRP A 195 -4.77 -8.93 24.22
CA TRP A 195 -4.92 -9.81 23.05
C TRP A 195 -6.21 -9.56 22.28
N ARG A 196 -7.35 -9.36 22.97
CA ARG A 196 -8.62 -9.05 22.32
C ARG A 196 -8.53 -7.72 21.57
N HIS A 197 -7.98 -6.69 22.21
CA HIS A 197 -7.78 -5.39 21.55
C HIS A 197 -6.84 -5.48 20.34
N LYS A 198 -5.77 -6.28 20.41
CA LYS A 198 -4.92 -6.57 19.25
C LYS A 198 -5.67 -7.30 18.14
N TYR A 199 -6.47 -8.31 18.47
CA TYR A 199 -7.31 -9.02 17.51
C TYR A 199 -8.33 -8.09 16.83
N ASP A 200 -9.01 -7.25 17.61
CA ASP A 200 -9.97 -6.25 17.11
C ASP A 200 -9.29 -5.22 16.20
N HIS A 201 -8.07 -4.78 16.54
CA HIS A 201 -7.25 -3.93 15.69
C HIS A 201 -6.88 -4.62 14.37
N MET A 202 -6.37 -5.85 14.41
CA MET A 202 -6.00 -6.62 13.21
C MET A 202 -7.21 -6.93 12.32
N ASN A 203 -8.42 -7.09 12.88
CA ASN A 203 -9.63 -7.24 12.08
C ASN A 203 -9.96 -6.01 11.23
N LYS A 204 -9.50 -4.81 11.61
CA LYS A 204 -9.65 -3.60 10.78
C LYS A 204 -8.73 -3.64 9.57
N PHE A 205 -7.58 -4.31 9.64
CA PHE A 205 -6.70 -4.50 8.49
C PHE A 205 -7.42 -5.17 7.34
N LYS A 206 -8.22 -6.21 7.62
CA LYS A 206 -9.03 -6.92 6.61
C LYS A 206 -9.96 -5.99 5.85
N LYS A 207 -10.52 -4.99 6.54
CA LYS A 207 -11.45 -4.01 5.98
C LYS A 207 -10.74 -2.86 5.27
N ALA A 208 -9.48 -2.57 5.58
CA ALA A 208 -8.73 -1.47 4.96
C ALA A 208 -8.26 -1.80 3.54
N ASP A 209 -8.13 -0.77 2.70
CA ASP A 209 -7.53 -0.87 1.37
C ASP A 209 -6.00 -0.96 1.47
N ALA A 210 -5.40 -0.24 2.42
CA ALA A 210 -3.98 -0.28 2.73
C ALA A 210 -3.72 -0.04 4.23
N ILE A 211 -2.52 -0.40 4.67
CA ILE A 211 -2.01 -0.15 6.01
C ILE A 211 -0.81 0.78 5.89
N ILE A 212 -0.90 1.93 6.54
CA ILE A 212 0.14 2.96 6.56
C ILE A 212 0.94 2.78 7.86
N ILE A 213 2.23 2.55 7.74
CA ILE A 213 3.14 2.45 8.88
C ILE A 213 3.80 3.81 9.07
N CYS A 214 3.37 4.56 10.09
CA CYS A 214 3.99 5.80 10.50
C CYS A 214 5.24 5.51 11.34
N ASN A 215 6.40 5.61 10.69
CA ASN A 215 7.71 5.27 11.23
C ASN A 215 8.74 6.38 10.98
N PRO A 216 8.58 7.59 11.59
CA PRO A 216 9.66 8.57 11.58
C PRO A 216 10.98 7.92 12.00
N ASP A 217 12.06 8.33 11.32
CA ASP A 217 13.41 7.76 11.46
C ASP A 217 13.51 6.25 11.16
N GLY A 218 12.54 5.68 10.44
CA GLY A 218 12.52 4.29 10.03
C GLY A 218 12.24 3.28 11.15
N ARG A 219 11.95 3.72 12.38
CA ARG A 219 11.82 2.81 13.53
C ARG A 219 10.49 2.06 13.53
N ILE A 220 10.56 0.74 13.72
CA ILE A 220 9.39 -0.13 13.84
C ILE A 220 9.27 -0.66 15.27
N GLY A 221 8.11 -0.47 15.89
CA GLY A 221 7.82 -1.01 17.21
C GLY A 221 7.55 -2.53 17.17
N LYS A 222 7.88 -3.23 18.26
CA LYS A 222 7.68 -4.69 18.38
C LYS A 222 6.23 -5.13 18.07
N GLY A 223 5.25 -4.35 18.51
CA GLY A 223 3.83 -4.62 18.25
C GLY A 223 3.49 -4.60 16.75
N THR A 224 3.99 -3.60 16.02
CA THR A 224 3.81 -3.51 14.56
C THR A 224 4.54 -4.66 13.86
N MET A 225 5.72 -5.05 14.36
CA MET A 225 6.47 -6.18 13.83
C MET A 225 5.71 -7.52 13.94
N PHE A 226 4.99 -7.72 15.06
CA PHE A 226 4.09 -8.86 15.24
C PHE A 226 2.92 -8.83 14.24
N GLU A 227 2.41 -7.64 13.94
CA GLU A 227 1.27 -7.45 13.03
C GLU A 227 1.63 -7.73 11.56
N PHE A 228 2.88 -7.54 11.13
CA PHE A 228 3.28 -7.76 9.73
C PHE A 228 2.98 -9.16 9.20
N GLY A 229 3.19 -10.21 10.00
CA GLY A 229 2.86 -11.57 9.58
C GLY A 229 1.39 -11.71 9.21
N PHE A 230 0.50 -11.06 9.95
CA PHE A 230 -0.93 -11.03 9.66
C PHE A 230 -1.24 -10.20 8.41
N MET A 231 -0.60 -9.04 8.24
CA MET A 231 -0.78 -8.18 7.07
C MET A 231 -0.39 -8.89 5.78
N VAL A 232 0.79 -9.54 5.77
CA VAL A 232 1.31 -10.30 4.63
C VAL A 232 0.42 -11.51 4.33
N ALA A 233 -0.01 -12.25 5.37
CA ALA A 233 -0.90 -13.40 5.19
C ALA A 233 -2.28 -13.05 4.60
N HIS A 234 -2.69 -11.77 4.67
CA HIS A 234 -3.94 -11.28 4.07
C HIS A 234 -3.69 -10.43 2.81
N SER A 235 -2.49 -10.52 2.23
CA SER A 235 -2.06 -9.79 1.03
C SER A 235 -2.38 -8.29 1.12
N LYS A 236 -2.17 -7.70 2.30
CA LYS A 236 -2.44 -6.27 2.50
C LYS A 236 -1.33 -5.43 1.91
N ARG A 237 -1.73 -4.34 1.24
CA ARG A 237 -0.81 -3.30 0.80
C ARG A 237 -0.26 -2.57 2.03
N ILE A 238 1.05 -2.67 2.23
CA ILE A 238 1.77 -2.05 3.36
C ILE A 238 2.59 -0.89 2.81
N ILE A 239 2.41 0.30 3.39
CA ILE A 239 3.09 1.52 2.96
C ILE A 239 3.75 2.16 4.18
N PHE A 240 5.07 2.24 4.17
CA PHE A 240 5.82 2.96 5.20
C PHE A 240 5.90 4.46 4.86
N THR A 241 5.84 5.32 5.86
CA THR A 241 6.07 6.77 5.65
C THR A 241 7.54 7.08 5.38
N ASN A 242 8.44 6.27 5.94
CA ASN A 242 9.89 6.39 5.77
C ASN A 242 10.50 5.00 5.58
N GLU A 243 11.68 4.93 4.97
CA GLU A 243 12.37 3.65 4.79
C GLU A 243 12.57 2.94 6.14
N PRO A 244 12.12 1.68 6.28
CA PRO A 244 12.17 0.99 7.55
C PRO A 244 13.58 0.49 7.90
N ASN A 245 13.94 0.62 9.17
CA ASN A 245 15.19 0.11 9.73
C ASN A 245 14.98 -1.25 10.41
N ASN A 246 15.99 -2.12 10.32
CA ASN A 246 16.07 -3.39 11.06
C ASN A 246 14.90 -4.37 10.80
N ILE A 247 14.40 -4.46 9.56
CA ILE A 247 13.49 -5.54 9.17
C ILE A 247 14.28 -6.86 9.09
N SER A 248 13.91 -7.83 9.92
CA SER A 248 14.60 -9.14 9.97
C SER A 248 14.38 -10.00 8.72
N ILE A 249 13.17 -9.97 8.16
CA ILE A 249 12.80 -10.73 6.95
C ILE A 249 12.19 -9.73 5.96
N PRO A 250 12.83 -9.47 4.80
CA PRO A 250 12.25 -8.61 3.77
C PRO A 250 10.92 -9.17 3.27
N PHE A 251 9.97 -8.27 3.02
CA PHE A 251 8.67 -8.57 2.41
C PHE A 251 8.25 -7.42 1.50
N PRO A 252 7.28 -7.61 0.59
CA PRO A 252 6.82 -6.54 -0.30
C PRO A 252 6.17 -5.40 0.49
N TYR A 253 6.67 -4.18 0.32
CA TYR A 253 6.10 -2.96 0.89
C TYR A 253 6.41 -1.75 0.01
N GLU A 254 5.73 -0.64 0.27
CA GLU A 254 5.95 0.63 -0.40
C GLU A 254 6.52 1.69 0.56
N ILE A 255 7.16 2.72 0.02
CA ILE A 255 7.69 3.86 0.79
C ILE A 255 7.08 5.17 0.26
N GLY A 256 6.38 5.90 1.14
CA GLY A 256 5.72 7.16 0.84
C GLY A 256 4.37 6.99 0.13
N LEU A 257 3.45 7.92 0.40
CA LEU A 257 2.13 7.97 -0.23
C LEU A 257 2.22 8.69 -1.58
N ASN A 258 1.29 8.47 -2.51
CA ASN A 258 1.37 9.15 -3.82
C ASN A 258 1.18 10.68 -3.73
N PHE A 259 0.67 11.17 -2.61
CA PHE A 259 0.27 12.55 -2.40
C PHE A 259 1.00 13.25 -1.22
N MET A 260 2.09 12.65 -0.75
CA MET A 260 2.99 13.19 0.28
C MET A 260 4.44 12.99 -0.15
#